data_AF-A0A853M8L6-F1
#
_entry.id   AF-A0A853M8L6-F1
#
_cell.length_a   1.000
_cell.length_b   1.000
_cell.length_c   1.000
_cell.angle_alpha   90.00
_cell.angle_beta   90.00
_cell.angle_gamma   90.00
#
_symmetry.space_group_name_H-M   'P 1'
#
loop_
_entity.id
_entity.type
_entity.pdbx_description
1 polymer ?
#
loop_
_entity_poly.entity_id
_entity_poly.type
_entity_poly.pdbx_seq_one_letter_code
_entity_poly.pdbx_strand_id
1 'polypeptide(L)'
;MTKVCDETKSAQKGNEAMSMPDMETQGPFHMDPAVVVWTLVRELLEQQRSLVQLEQTLDAVKAQHANNYDEVVSLTYDLKNLSDLVALRRLWYSKGLPSMLAKLSVALEAHETFGDQELSIDDPVDAGLWRSKYFVAVNDLSVTPPRNPPRISEA
;
A
#
# COMPACT_ATOMS: atom_id res chain seq x y z
N MET A 1 -48.04 23.03 17.88
CA MET A 1 -47.04 22.32 17.06
C MET A 1 -45.69 22.95 17.36
N THR A 2 -45.00 22.36 18.31
CA THR A 2 -43.82 22.93 18.98
C THR A 2 -42.58 22.47 18.23
N LYS A 3 -41.79 23.42 17.74
CA LYS A 3 -40.51 23.22 17.06
C LYS A 3 -39.45 23.04 18.16
N VAL A 4 -38.97 21.81 18.37
CA VAL A 4 -37.89 21.52 19.31
C VAL A 4 -36.57 21.62 18.56
N CYS A 5 -35.70 22.46 19.11
CA CYS A 5 -34.36 22.74 18.64
C CYS A 5 -33.46 21.49 18.70
N ASP A 6 -32.66 21.34 17.65
CA ASP A 6 -31.64 20.32 17.48
C ASP A 6 -30.31 20.88 18.01
N GLU A 7 -29.94 20.50 19.23
CA GLU A 7 -28.63 20.79 19.82
C GLU A 7 -28.29 19.68 20.84
N THR A 8 -27.51 18.69 20.42
CA THR A 8 -26.51 18.06 21.31
C THR A 8 -25.28 17.67 20.50
N LYS A 9 -24.38 18.63 20.41
CA LYS A 9 -22.95 18.46 20.13
C LYS A 9 -22.30 17.83 21.37
N SER A 10 -21.74 16.63 21.25
CA SER A 10 -20.70 16.17 22.18
C SER A 10 -19.73 15.20 21.50
N ALA A 11 -18.57 15.76 21.18
CA ALA A 11 -17.24 15.16 21.20
C ALA A 11 -17.10 13.64 20.99
N GLN A 12 -16.72 13.26 19.78
CA GLN A 12 -15.77 12.17 19.56
C GLN A 12 -14.58 12.72 18.75
N LYS A 13 -13.78 13.56 19.42
CA LYS A 13 -12.43 13.95 18.98
C LYS A 13 -11.52 12.78 19.33
N GLY A 14 -11.16 11.97 18.34
CA GLY A 14 -10.35 10.77 18.56
C GLY A 14 -10.35 9.89 17.33
N ASN A 15 -9.60 10.33 16.33
CA ASN A 15 -9.07 9.63 15.14
C ASN A 15 -9.12 10.62 13.97
N GLU A 16 -8.34 11.70 14.05
CA GLU A 16 -7.68 12.17 12.83
C GLU A 16 -6.87 10.98 12.35
N ALA A 17 -7.41 10.25 11.38
CA ALA A 17 -6.57 9.47 10.50
C ALA A 17 -5.44 10.41 10.12
N MET A 18 -4.22 10.12 10.59
CA MET A 18 -2.99 10.73 10.11
C MET A 18 -3.02 10.46 8.62
N SER A 19 -3.57 11.43 7.88
CA SER A 19 -3.92 11.26 6.49
C SER A 19 -2.59 11.26 5.79
N MET A 20 -2.21 10.09 5.26
CA MET A 20 -1.12 10.01 4.31
C MET A 20 -1.29 11.15 3.28
N PRO A 21 -0.20 11.74 2.79
CA PRO A 21 -0.28 12.67 1.67
C PRO A 21 -1.05 11.99 0.55
N ASP A 22 -2.24 12.52 0.26
CA ASP A 22 -3.11 11.96 -0.75
C ASP A 22 -2.54 12.37 -2.10
N MET A 23 -1.65 11.52 -2.62
CA MET A 23 -0.96 11.70 -3.89
C MET A 23 -1.93 11.78 -5.09
N GLU A 24 -3.22 11.44 -4.88
CA GLU A 24 -4.27 11.44 -5.90
C GLU A 24 -5.25 12.61 -5.75
N THR A 25 -5.18 13.41 -4.67
CA THR A 25 -6.01 14.61 -4.51
C THR A 25 -5.59 15.76 -5.40
N GLN A 26 -6.56 16.56 -5.84
CA GLN A 26 -6.30 17.88 -6.43
C GLN A 26 -6.23 18.94 -5.33
N GLY A 27 -5.27 19.88 -5.44
CA GLY A 27 -5.10 20.98 -4.49
C GLY A 27 -3.63 21.25 -4.14
N PRO A 28 -3.36 21.97 -3.05
CA PRO A 28 -2.02 22.11 -2.51
C PRO A 28 -1.42 20.75 -2.15
N PHE A 29 -0.10 20.62 -2.25
CA PHE A 29 0.62 19.43 -1.82
C PHE A 29 1.14 19.65 -0.39
N HIS A 30 0.73 18.80 0.54
CA HIS A 30 1.14 18.85 1.94
C HIS A 30 1.86 17.58 2.35
N MET A 31 2.96 17.73 3.08
CA MET A 31 3.73 16.60 3.60
C MET A 31 4.56 17.02 4.79
N ASP A 32 4.58 16.21 5.85
CA ASP A 32 5.66 16.22 6.84
C ASP A 32 6.61 15.05 6.51
N PRO A 33 7.81 15.29 5.97
CA PRO A 33 8.70 14.24 5.51
C PRO A 33 9.08 13.26 6.62
N ALA A 34 9.37 13.75 7.83
CA ALA A 34 9.80 12.92 8.94
C ALA A 34 8.64 12.02 9.42
N VAL A 35 7.45 12.56 9.57
CA VAL A 35 6.25 11.80 9.95
C VAL A 35 5.91 10.76 8.88
N VAL A 36 5.96 11.13 7.60
CA VAL A 36 5.62 10.23 6.49
C VAL A 36 6.62 9.07 6.40
N VAL A 37 7.93 9.33 6.48
CA VAL A 37 8.95 8.28 6.46
C VAL A 37 8.73 7.28 7.59
N TRP A 38 8.60 7.75 8.83
CA TRP A 38 8.42 6.85 9.97
C TRP A 38 7.12 6.06 9.92
N THR A 39 6.04 6.68 9.41
CA THR A 39 4.75 6.00 9.22
C THR A 39 4.88 4.89 8.19
N LEU A 40 5.46 5.17 7.02
CA LEU A 40 5.61 4.20 5.94
C LEU A 40 6.57 3.07 6.29
N VAL A 41 7.65 3.34 7.02
CA VAL A 41 8.56 2.28 7.49
C VAL A 41 7.86 1.33 8.44
N ARG A 42 7.04 1.85 9.37
CA ARG A 42 6.24 1.00 10.28
C ARG A 42 5.24 0.16 9.50
N GLU A 43 4.48 0.79 8.61
CA GLU A 43 3.49 0.10 7.78
C GLU A 43 4.13 -1.00 6.91
N LEU A 44 5.28 -0.72 6.29
CA LEU A 44 6.03 -1.68 5.50
C LEU A 44 6.43 -2.91 6.32
N LEU A 45 6.96 -2.69 7.52
CA LEU A 45 7.35 -3.78 8.42
C LEU A 45 6.14 -4.59 8.90
N GLU A 46 5.02 -3.94 9.19
CA GLU A 46 3.76 -4.58 9.60
C GLU A 46 3.17 -5.44 8.49
N GLN A 47 3.12 -4.93 7.26
CA GLN A 47 2.65 -5.68 6.10
C GLN A 47 3.55 -6.88 5.80
N GLN A 48 4.88 -6.69 5.84
CA GLN A 48 5.82 -7.78 5.62
C GLN A 48 5.69 -8.89 6.69
N ARG A 49 5.52 -8.52 7.96
CA ARG A 49 5.29 -9.50 9.04
C ARG A 49 3.99 -10.25 8.86
N SER A 50 2.92 -9.54 8.49
CA SER A 50 1.60 -10.14 8.23
C SER A 50 1.66 -11.18 7.12
N LEU A 51 2.40 -10.91 6.04
CA LEU A 51 2.60 -11.86 4.95
C LEU A 51 3.38 -13.11 5.39
N VAL A 52 4.45 -12.94 6.17
CA VAL A 52 5.23 -14.07 6.70
C VAL A 52 4.39 -14.94 7.63
N GLN A 53 3.61 -14.32 8.53
CA GLN A 53 2.71 -15.04 9.44
C GLN A 53 1.65 -15.83 8.68
N LEU A 54 1.13 -15.26 7.60
CA LEU A 54 0.13 -15.90 6.75
C LEU A 54 0.71 -17.12 6.01
N GLU A 55 1.93 -17.01 5.48
CA GLU A 55 2.65 -18.15 4.87
C GLU A 55 2.92 -19.27 5.89
N GLN A 56 3.39 -18.92 7.08
CA GLN A 56 3.64 -19.88 8.17
C GLN A 56 2.36 -20.60 8.61
N THR A 57 1.26 -19.87 8.72
CA THR A 57 -0.05 -20.44 9.09
C THR A 57 -0.51 -21.45 8.04
N LEU A 58 -0.33 -21.11 6.77
CA LEU A 58 -0.66 -22.01 5.67
C LEU A 58 0.18 -23.29 5.69
N ASP A 59 1.50 -23.17 5.87
CA ASP A 59 2.37 -24.34 5.91
C ASP A 59 2.06 -25.25 7.11
N ALA A 60 1.70 -24.67 8.26
CA ALA A 60 1.22 -25.42 9.41
C ALA A 60 -0.09 -26.19 9.11
N VAL A 61 -1.04 -25.57 8.42
CA VAL A 61 -2.28 -26.23 8.00
C VAL A 61 -1.98 -27.38 7.03
N LYS A 62 -1.14 -27.16 6.02
CA LYS A 62 -0.73 -28.23 5.08
C LYS A 62 -0.08 -29.41 5.80
N ALA A 63 0.79 -29.14 6.78
CA ALA A 63 1.47 -30.17 7.55
C ALA A 63 0.50 -30.98 8.43
N GLN A 64 -0.52 -30.32 9.02
CA GLN A 64 -1.53 -30.99 9.84
C GLN A 64 -2.37 -32.01 9.05
N HIS A 65 -2.65 -31.72 7.78
CA HIS A 65 -3.49 -32.57 6.93
C HIS A 65 -2.70 -33.53 6.02
N ALA A 66 -1.36 -33.52 6.07
CA ALA A 66 -0.51 -34.33 5.20
C ALA A 66 -0.70 -35.85 5.33
N ASN A 67 -1.28 -36.33 6.44
CA ASN A 67 -1.44 -37.76 6.75
C ASN A 67 -2.90 -38.27 6.65
N ASN A 68 -3.84 -37.43 6.21
CA ASN A 68 -5.27 -37.76 6.25
C ASN A 68 -5.90 -37.65 4.84
N TYR A 69 -5.80 -38.72 4.05
CA TYR A 69 -6.16 -38.74 2.61
C TYR A 69 -7.62 -38.32 2.31
N ASP A 70 -8.57 -38.61 3.21
CA ASP A 70 -9.98 -38.17 3.06
C ASP A 70 -10.16 -36.66 3.30
N GLU A 71 -9.27 -36.03 4.07
CA GLU A 71 -9.27 -34.59 4.38
C GLU A 71 -8.51 -33.77 3.33
N VAL A 72 -7.54 -34.38 2.63
CA VAL A 72 -6.81 -33.77 1.50
C VAL A 72 -7.77 -33.41 0.35
N VAL A 73 -8.83 -34.19 0.13
CA VAL A 73 -9.89 -33.88 -0.85
C VAL A 73 -10.71 -32.66 -0.42
N SER A 74 -10.94 -32.45 0.88
CA SER A 74 -11.58 -31.24 1.44
C SER A 74 -10.68 -30.00 1.31
N LEU A 75 -9.37 -30.15 1.52
CA LEU A 75 -8.39 -29.09 1.23
C LEU A 75 -8.34 -28.71 -0.26
N THR A 76 -8.68 -29.64 -1.13
CA THR A 76 -8.79 -29.40 -2.58
C THR A 76 -10.02 -28.56 -2.93
N TYR A 77 -11.01 -28.47 -2.03
CA TYR A 77 -12.14 -27.56 -2.12
C TYR A 77 -11.84 -26.21 -1.44
N ASP A 78 -11.04 -26.21 -0.36
CA ASP A 78 -10.43 -25.02 0.27
C ASP A 78 -9.24 -24.42 -0.51
N LEU A 79 -8.91 -24.98 -1.68
CA LEU A 79 -7.84 -24.51 -2.58
C LEU A 79 -8.04 -23.06 -3.05
N LYS A 80 -9.25 -22.50 -2.83
CA LYS A 80 -9.52 -21.07 -2.96
C LYS A 80 -8.64 -20.24 -2.02
N ASN A 81 -8.45 -20.68 -0.77
CA ASN A 81 -7.56 -19.99 0.17
C ASN A 81 -6.10 -20.00 -0.31
N LEU A 82 -5.64 -21.09 -0.93
CA LEU A 82 -4.29 -21.18 -1.49
C LEU A 82 -4.08 -20.28 -2.71
N SER A 83 -5.04 -20.26 -3.65
CA SER A 83 -4.98 -19.38 -4.80
C SER A 83 -5.13 -17.91 -4.41
N ASP A 84 -5.94 -17.61 -3.40
CA ASP A 84 -6.11 -16.28 -2.81
C ASP A 84 -4.80 -15.81 -2.14
N LEU A 85 -4.04 -16.69 -1.49
CA LEU A 85 -2.73 -16.36 -0.92
C LEU A 85 -1.67 -16.06 -1.97
N VAL A 86 -1.61 -16.87 -3.03
CA VAL A 86 -0.74 -16.59 -4.18
C VAL A 86 -1.14 -15.27 -4.84
N ALA A 87 -2.45 -15.01 -4.96
CA ALA A 87 -2.97 -13.75 -5.49
C ALA A 87 -2.62 -12.55 -4.60
N LEU A 88 -2.74 -12.69 -3.27
CA LEU A 88 -2.40 -11.65 -2.29
C LEU A 88 -0.90 -11.35 -2.30
N ARG A 89 -0.06 -12.39 -2.31
CA ARG A 89 1.39 -12.23 -2.44
C ARG A 89 1.74 -11.52 -3.74
N ARG A 90 1.15 -11.95 -4.86
CA ARG A 90 1.34 -11.30 -6.16
C ARG A 90 0.89 -9.85 -6.14
N LEU A 91 -0.25 -9.54 -5.52
CA LEU A 91 -0.77 -8.18 -5.39
C LEU A 91 0.17 -7.30 -4.56
N TRP A 92 0.68 -7.81 -3.44
CA TRP A 92 1.65 -7.11 -2.62
C TRP A 92 2.90 -6.75 -3.43
N TYR A 93 3.56 -7.74 -4.05
CA TYR A 93 4.82 -7.48 -4.75
C TYR A 93 4.64 -6.71 -6.08
N SER A 94 3.46 -6.76 -6.71
CA SER A 94 3.20 -6.05 -7.98
C SER A 94 2.61 -4.65 -7.81
N LYS A 95 1.96 -4.35 -6.68
CA LYS A 95 1.29 -3.06 -6.47
C LYS A 95 1.59 -2.46 -5.09
N GLY A 96 1.38 -3.23 -4.03
CA GLY A 96 1.50 -2.73 -2.65
C GLY A 96 2.89 -2.22 -2.31
N LEU A 97 3.90 -3.08 -2.47
CA LEU A 97 5.29 -2.76 -2.19
C LEU A 97 5.83 -1.63 -3.10
N PRO A 98 5.66 -1.67 -4.44
CA PRO A 98 6.07 -0.55 -5.30
C PRO A 98 5.42 0.79 -4.90
N SER A 99 4.13 0.79 -4.53
CA SER A 99 3.44 2.01 -4.07
C SER A 99 4.03 2.55 -2.77
N MET A 100 4.31 1.71 -1.77
CA MET A 100 4.94 2.15 -0.52
C MET A 100 6.36 2.70 -0.75
N LEU A 101 7.16 2.00 -1.56
CA LEU A 101 8.52 2.44 -1.86
C LEU A 101 8.50 3.76 -2.66
N ALA A 102 7.55 3.95 -3.58
CA ALA A 102 7.39 5.21 -4.30
C ALA A 102 7.04 6.38 -3.35
N LYS A 103 6.14 6.16 -2.38
CA LYS A 103 5.83 7.17 -1.36
C LYS A 103 7.05 7.50 -0.49
N LEU A 104 7.81 6.48 -0.07
CA LEU A 104 9.07 6.67 0.65
C LEU A 104 10.08 7.47 -0.17
N SER A 105 10.18 7.21 -1.48
CA SER A 105 11.05 7.96 -2.37
C SER A 105 10.67 9.45 -2.43
N VAL A 106 9.37 9.77 -2.55
CA VAL A 106 8.91 11.16 -2.56
C VAL A 106 9.17 11.84 -1.21
N ALA A 107 8.93 11.13 -0.10
CA ALA A 107 9.17 11.67 1.23
C ALA A 107 10.66 11.92 1.50
N LEU A 108 11.54 11.02 1.05
CA LEU A 108 12.98 11.20 1.13
C LEU A 108 13.43 12.40 0.29
N GLU A 109 12.94 12.53 -0.94
CA GLU A 109 13.28 13.67 -1.79
C GLU A 109 12.76 14.99 -1.19
N ALA A 110 11.57 14.99 -0.57
CA ALA A 110 11.04 16.16 0.12
C ALA A 110 11.91 16.55 1.33
N HIS A 111 12.38 15.56 2.10
CA HIS A 111 13.35 15.79 3.19
C HIS A 111 14.67 16.36 2.66
N GLU A 112 15.21 15.80 1.58
CA GLU A 112 16.47 16.28 0.99
C GLU A 112 16.33 17.71 0.40
N THR A 113 15.14 18.06 -0.09
CA THR A 113 14.87 19.36 -0.72
C THR A 113 14.53 20.45 0.30
N PHE A 114 13.71 20.14 1.30
CA PHE A 114 13.12 21.13 2.22
C PHE A 114 13.49 20.91 3.69
N GLY A 115 14.16 19.81 4.04
CA GLY A 115 14.45 19.40 5.41
C GLY A 115 13.29 18.68 6.08
N ASP A 116 13.35 18.57 7.41
CA ASP A 116 12.36 17.83 8.23
C ASP A 116 11.07 18.60 8.54
N GLN A 117 10.90 19.80 7.99
CA GLN A 117 9.76 20.66 8.32
C GLN A 117 8.53 20.26 7.52
N GLU A 118 7.35 20.51 8.10
CA GLU A 118 6.09 20.40 7.38
C GLU A 118 6.10 21.34 6.17
N LEU A 119 5.80 20.75 5.02
CA LEU A 119 5.83 21.36 3.70
C LEU A 119 4.39 21.59 3.21
N SER A 120 4.15 22.78 2.67
CA SER A 120 2.97 23.13 1.88
C SER A 120 3.40 23.74 0.55
N ILE A 121 2.91 23.19 -0.55
CA ILE A 121 3.11 23.72 -1.90
C ILE A 121 1.74 24.09 -2.46
N ASP A 122 1.46 25.38 -2.47
CA ASP A 122 0.16 25.92 -2.92
C ASP A 122 0.12 26.17 -4.43
N ASP A 123 1.29 26.34 -5.07
CA ASP A 123 1.34 26.49 -6.53
C ASP A 123 0.87 25.19 -7.21
N PRO A 124 -0.17 25.25 -8.07
CA PRO A 124 -0.77 24.04 -8.63
C PRO A 124 0.16 23.31 -9.60
N VAL A 125 1.11 24.00 -10.25
CA VAL A 125 2.08 23.39 -11.16
C VAL A 125 3.12 22.63 -10.35
N ASP A 126 3.70 23.27 -9.34
CA ASP A 126 4.70 22.64 -8.47
C ASP A 126 4.07 21.49 -7.66
N ALA A 127 2.87 21.67 -7.12
CA ALA A 127 2.13 20.62 -6.43
C ALA A 127 1.82 19.44 -7.36
N GLY A 128 1.51 19.71 -8.64
CA GLY A 128 1.34 18.69 -9.67
C GLY A 128 2.64 17.94 -9.98
N LEU A 129 3.77 18.64 -10.02
CA LEU A 129 5.09 18.04 -10.22
C LEU A 129 5.46 17.09 -9.07
N TRP A 130 5.23 17.51 -7.83
CA TRP A 130 5.50 16.68 -6.65
C TRP A 130 4.65 15.41 -6.61
N ARG A 131 3.36 15.50 -6.97
CA ARG A 131 2.52 14.30 -7.14
C ARG A 131 3.00 13.41 -8.28
N SER A 132 3.45 14.00 -9.38
CA SER A 132 3.95 13.25 -10.54
C SER A 132 5.16 12.37 -10.20
N LYS A 133 6.01 12.81 -9.26
CA LYS A 133 7.15 12.02 -8.76
C LYS A 133 6.72 10.66 -8.19
N TYR A 134 5.57 10.61 -7.50
CA TYR A 134 5.03 9.34 -7.01
C TYR A 134 4.74 8.38 -8.17
N PHE A 135 4.04 8.83 -9.22
CA PHE A 135 3.67 7.96 -10.34
C PHE A 135 4.89 7.48 -11.14
N VAL A 136 5.90 8.35 -11.31
CA VAL A 136 7.17 7.97 -11.92
C VAL A 136 7.86 6.90 -11.08
N ALA A 137 8.00 7.12 -9.76
CA ALA A 137 8.62 6.17 -8.87
C ALA A 137 7.86 4.83 -8.82
N VAL A 138 6.52 4.83 -8.84
CA VAL A 138 5.73 3.59 -8.94
C VAL A 138 6.07 2.83 -10.21
N ASN A 139 6.17 3.51 -11.35
CA ASN A 139 6.52 2.88 -12.61
C ASN A 139 7.94 2.28 -12.59
N ASP A 140 8.89 2.99 -11.99
CA ASP A 140 10.29 2.55 -11.91
C ASP A 140 10.49 1.38 -10.93
N LEU A 141 9.68 1.31 -9.88
CA LEU A 141 9.77 0.29 -8.83
C LEU A 141 8.83 -0.90 -9.07
N SER A 142 7.97 -0.83 -10.09
CA SER A 142 7.11 -1.94 -10.50
C SER A 142 7.81 -2.81 -11.54
N VAL A 143 7.68 -4.13 -11.41
CA VAL A 143 8.12 -5.05 -12.48
C VAL A 143 7.22 -4.83 -13.70
N THR A 144 7.71 -4.09 -14.69
CA THR A 144 7.06 -4.01 -16.00
C THR A 144 7.47 -5.23 -16.81
N PRO A 145 6.54 -6.15 -17.15
CA PRO A 145 6.86 -7.15 -18.16
C PRO A 145 7.23 -6.42 -19.47
N PRO A 146 8.24 -6.90 -20.23
CA PRO A 146 8.68 -6.23 -21.44
C PRO A 146 7.50 -6.02 -22.39
N ARG A 147 7.33 -4.78 -22.85
CA ARG A 147 6.19 -4.34 -23.69
C ARG A 147 6.12 -5.07 -25.04
N ASN A 148 7.22 -5.68 -25.47
CA ASN A 148 7.30 -6.55 -26.64
C ASN A 148 8.02 -7.85 -26.22
N PRO A 149 7.39 -9.02 -26.28
CA PRO A 149 8.15 -10.26 -26.30
C PRO A 149 9.05 -10.27 -27.54
N PRO A 150 10.29 -10.80 -27.46
CA PRO A 150 11.13 -10.92 -28.64
C PRO A 150 10.35 -11.69 -29.71
N ARG A 151 10.17 -11.08 -30.90
CA ARG A 151 9.69 -11.80 -32.08
C ARG A 151 10.74 -12.86 -32.34
N ILE A 152 10.43 -14.10 -31.99
CA ILE A 152 11.19 -15.26 -32.43
C ILE A 152 11.02 -15.26 -33.94
N SER A 153 12.03 -14.74 -34.64
CA SER A 153 12.08 -14.83 -36.10
C SER A 153 12.50 -16.27 -36.37
N GLU A 154 11.53 -17.11 -36.69
CA GLU A 154 11.79 -18.41 -37.30
C GLU A 154 12.57 -18.17 -38.60
N ALA A 155 13.77 -18.75 -38.66
CA ALA A 155 14.60 -18.84 -39.85
C ALA A 155 14.34 -20.17 -40.56
#